data_AF-A0A1V4HHX5-F1
#
_entry.id   AF-A0A1V4HHX5-F1
#
_cell.length_a   1.000
_cell.length_b   1.000
_cell.length_c   1.000
_cell.angle_alpha   90.00
_cell.angle_beta   90.00
_cell.angle_gamma   90.00
#
_symmetry.space_group_name_H-M   'P 1'
#
loop_
_entity.id
_entity.type
_entity.pdbx_description
1 polymer ?
#
loop_
_entity_poly.entity_id
_entity_poly.type
_entity_poly.pdbx_seq_one_letter_code
_entity_poly.pdbx_strand_id
1 'polypeptide(L)' 'MLDQLESNYDCANAGADLHSLKQELEQFQGQAANSDTAQKEQRNRLENQIRFIENKCSITREHNPQ' A
#
# COMPACT_ATOMS: atom_id res chain seq x y z
N MET A 1 5.45 -3.21 -9.29
CA MET A 1 6.43 -2.35 -9.99
C MET A 1 6.55 -1.01 -9.27
N LEU A 2 7.10 -1.02 -8.05
CA LEU A 2 7.52 0.17 -7.28
C LEU A 2 8.71 -0.29 -6.42
N ASP A 3 9.66 -0.96 -7.09
CA ASP A 3 10.91 -1.40 -6.48
C ASP A 3 11.72 -0.12 -6.33
N GLN A 4 11.77 0.43 -5.11
CA GLN A 4 12.33 1.74 -4.76
C GLN A 4 11.34 2.91 -4.96
N LEU A 5 10.44 3.13 -4.00
CA LEU A 5 10.04 4.52 -3.71
C LEU A 5 11.30 5.23 -3.19
N GLU A 6 12.12 5.69 -4.14
CA GLU A 6 13.14 6.68 -3.89
C GLU A 6 12.48 7.83 -3.11
N SER A 7 13.23 8.50 -2.24
CA SER A 7 12.77 9.69 -1.50
C SER A 7 12.17 10.80 -2.38
N ASN A 8 12.12 10.62 -3.70
CA ASN A 8 11.54 11.46 -4.72
C ASN A 8 10.08 11.15 -5.13
N TYR A 9 9.41 10.15 -4.54
CA TYR A 9 7.97 9.91 -4.76
C TYR A 9 7.11 11.19 -4.64
N ASP A 10 6.30 11.49 -5.66
CA ASP A 10 5.48 12.70 -5.71
C ASP A 10 4.09 12.46 -5.09
N CYS A 11 3.73 13.30 -4.13
CA CYS A 11 2.49 13.15 -3.37
C CYS A 11 1.23 13.62 -4.11
N ALA A 12 1.35 14.24 -5.30
CA ALA A 12 0.19 14.77 -6.04
C ALA A 12 -0.82 13.68 -6.41
N ASN A 13 -0.37 12.44 -6.62
CA ASN A 13 -1.22 11.30 -6.99
C ASN A 13 -1.40 10.28 -5.87
N ALA A 14 -0.90 10.56 -4.67
CA ALA A 14 -0.86 9.61 -3.57
C ALA A 14 -2.24 9.06 -3.17
N GLY A 15 -3.31 9.83 -3.32
CA GLY A 15 -4.67 9.33 -3.11
C GLY A 15 -5.08 8.23 -4.09
N ALA A 16 -4.78 8.41 -5.38
CA ALA A 16 -5.09 7.43 -6.43
C ALA A 16 -4.19 6.20 -6.34
N ASP A 17 -2.91 6.41 -6.02
CA ASP A 17 -1.94 5.33 -5.80
C ASP A 17 -2.34 4.49 -4.58
N LEU A 18 -2.69 5.12 -3.46
CA LEU A 18 -3.17 4.41 -2.27
C LEU A 18 -4.45 3.62 -2.54
N HIS A 19 -5.38 4.17 -3.32
CA HIS A 19 -6.59 3.44 -3.70
C HIS A 19 -6.26 2.19 -4.51
N SER A 20 -5.39 2.32 -5.52
CA SER A 20 -4.95 1.21 -6.37
C SER A 20 -4.19 0.14 -5.58
N LEU A 21 -3.27 0.55 -4.71
CA LEU A 21 -2.50 -0.37 -3.84
C LEU A 21 -3.41 -1.11 -2.84
N LYS A 22 -4.41 -0.44 -2.28
CA LYS A 22 -5.39 -1.06 -1.36
C LYS A 22 -6.27 -2.06 -2.10
N GLN A 23 -6.75 -1.72 -3.30
CA GLN A 23 -7.52 -2.64 -4.13
C GLN A 23 -6.70 -3.87 -4.53
N GLU A 24 -5.42 -3.70 -4.86
CA GLU A 24 -4.53 -4.83 -5.15
C GLU A 24 -4.31 -5.70 -3.90
N LEU A 25 -4.15 -5.09 -2.72
CA LEU A 25 -4.04 -5.81 -1.44
C LEU A 25 -5.30 -6.63 -1.10
N GLU A 26 -6.49 -6.07 -1.36
CA GLU A 26 -7.77 -6.74 -1.12
C GLU A 26 -7.95 -7.98 -2.01
N GLN A 27 -7.46 -7.95 -3.25
CA GLN A 27 -7.48 -9.12 -4.15
C GLN A 27 -6.70 -10.30 -3.57
N PHE A 28 -5.59 -10.05 -2.86
CA PHE A 28 -4.82 -11.09 -2.18
C PHE A 28 -5.48 -11.60 -0.88
N GLN A 29 -6.38 -10.83 -0.26
CA GLN A 29 -7.11 -11.28 0.93
C GLN A 29 -8.21 -12.29 0.58
N GLY A 30 -8.89 -12.11 -0.55
CA GLY A 30 -9.91 -13.06 -1.04
C GLY A 30 -9.35 -14.44 -1.41
N GLN A 31 -8.03 -14.56 -1.65
CA GLN A 31 -7.36 -15.79 -2.06
C GLN A 31 -6.62 -16.50 -0.90
N ALA A 32 -6.80 -16.04 0.35
CA ALA A 32 -6.04 -16.48 1.53
C ALA A 32 -6.15 -17.99 1.87
N ALA A 33 -7.05 -18.74 1.23
CA ALA A 33 -7.22 -20.17 1.47
C ALA A 33 -6.09 -21.04 0.87
N ASN A 34 -5.28 -20.52 -0.07
CA ASN A 34 -4.22 -21.30 -0.75
C ASN A 34 -2.89 -20.55 -0.94
N SER A 35 -2.60 -19.51 -0.13
CA SER A 35 -1.52 -18.58 -0.45
C SER A 35 -0.10 -19.16 -0.30
N ASP A 36 0.53 -19.41 -1.45
CA ASP A 36 1.98 -19.60 -1.61
C ASP A 36 2.82 -18.47 -0.96
N THR A 37 4.06 -18.81 -0.56
CA THR A 37 5.04 -17.86 0.01
C THR A 37 5.19 -16.59 -0.86
N ALA A 38 5.14 -16.74 -2.18
CA ALA A 38 5.23 -15.62 -3.13
C ALA A 38 4.05 -14.63 -2.99
N GLN A 39 2.83 -15.11 -2.74
CA GLN A 39 1.68 -14.22 -2.51
C GLN A 39 1.80 -13.46 -1.19
N LYS A 40 2.38 -14.10 -0.17
CA LYS A 40 2.64 -13.46 1.13
C LYS A 40 3.71 -12.37 1.01
N GLU A 41 4.77 -12.61 0.24
CA GLU A 41 5.78 -11.60 -0.05
C GLU A 41 5.21 -10.43 -0.84
N GLN A 42 4.39 -10.69 -1.85
CA GLN A 42 3.73 -9.63 -2.62
C GLN A 42 2.82 -8.77 -1.75
N ARG A 43 2.05 -9.40 -0.87
CA ARG A 43 1.20 -8.72 0.12
C ARG A 43 2.03 -7.80 1.03
N ASN A 44 3.11 -8.32 1.61
CA ASN A 44 4.03 -7.54 2.45
C ASN A 44 4.63 -6.35 1.69
N ARG A 45 4.99 -6.53 0.42
CA ARG A 45 5.49 -5.42 -0.42
C ARG A 45 4.43 -4.33 -0.57
N LEU A 46 3.17 -4.69 -0.83
CA LEU A 46 2.08 -3.72 -0.98
C LEU A 46 1.80 -2.97 0.33
N GLU A 47 1.77 -3.67 1.46
CA GLU A 47 1.59 -3.05 2.77
C GLU A 47 2.69 -2.04 3.10
N ASN A 48 3.94 -2.38 2.79
CA ASN A 48 5.07 -1.46 2.98
C ASN A 48 4.96 -0.22 2.09
N GLN A 49 4.53 -0.36 0.83
CA GLN A 49 4.33 0.77 -0.08
C GLN A 49 3.21 1.70 0.40
N ILE A 50 2.08 1.14 0.83
CA ILE A 50 0.96 1.91 1.40
C ILE A 50 1.45 2.72 2.59
N ARG A 51 2.12 2.07 3.55
CA ARG A 51 2.64 2.75 4.74
C ARG A 51 3.66 3.82 4.36
N PHE A 52 4.54 3.56 3.40
CA PHE A 52 5.51 4.56 2.96
C PHE A 52 4.81 5.81 2.43
N ILE A 53 3.83 5.65 1.53
CA ILE A 53 3.10 6.76 0.93
C ILE A 53 2.29 7.52 1.98
N GLU A 54 1.60 6.80 2.89
CA GLU A 54 0.85 7.40 4.01
C GLU A 54 1.77 8.25 4.90
N ASN A 55 2.94 7.73 5.27
CA ASN A 55 3.91 8.47 6.09
C ASN A 55 4.53 9.64 5.32
N LYS A 56 5.03 9.40 4.09
CA LYS A 56 5.76 10.40 3.31
C LYS A 56 4.88 11.59 2.96
N CYS A 57 3.66 11.32 2.50
CA CYS A 57 2.73 12.37 2.10
C CYS A 57 1.93 12.92 3.27
N SER A 58 2.22 12.45 4.51
CA SER A 58 1.44 12.76 5.70
C SER A 58 -0.07 12.60 5.47
N ILE A 59 -0.42 11.60 4.65
CA ILE A 59 -1.80 11.12 4.47
C ILE A 59 -2.06 10.19 5.65
N THR A 60 -1.94 10.75 6.85
CA THR A 60 -2.53 10.14 8.03
C THR A 60 -4.03 10.21 7.79
N ARG A 61 -4.76 9.12 8.06
CA ARG A 61 -6.22 9.20 8.19
C ARG A 61 -6.54 10.17 9.32
N GLU A 62 -6.58 11.47 9.04
CA GLU A 62 -7.17 12.49 9.90
C GLU A 62 -8.70 12.26 9.89
N HIS A 63 -9.14 11.24 10.63
CA HIS A 63 -10.50 11.20 11.15
C HIS A 63 -10.57 10.36 12.42
N ASN A 64 -10.23 11.02 13.53
CA ASN A 64 -11.13 11.30 14.65
C ASN A 64 -10.40 11.13 16.00
N PRO A 65 -9.90 12.22 16.62
CA PRO A 65 -9.72 12.22 18.06
C PRO A 65 -11.11 12.26 18.72
N GLN A 66 -11.46 11.21 19.46
CA GLN A 66 -12.54 11.28 20.45
C GLN A 66 -11.99 10.89 21.82
#